data_AF-A0A1J0AAY4-F1
#
_entry.id   AF-A0A1J0AAY4-F1
#
_cell.length_a   1.000
_cell.length_b   1.000
_cell.length_c   1.000
_cell.angle_alpha   90.00
_cell.angle_beta   90.00
_cell.angle_gamma   90.00
#
_symmetry.space_group_name_H-M   'P 1'
#
loop_
_entity.id
_entity.type
_entity.pdbx_description
1 polymer ?
#
loop_
_entity_poly.entity_id
_entity_poly.type
_entity_poly.pdbx_seq_one_letter_code
_entity_poly.pdbx_strand_id
1 'polypeptide(L)' 'MNMLIPNQDDFGQRYILDFTIEWHNRSATLRSGWIIEHGSEIPKLITCYPL' A
#
# COMPACT_ATOMS: atom_id res chain seq x y z
N MET A 1 2.82 9.78 6.36
CA MET A 1 2.83 8.54 5.56
C MET A 1 3.51 7.48 6.39
N ASN A 2 2.84 6.37 6.66
CA ASN A 2 3.40 5.24 7.41
C ASN A 2 3.51 4.03 6.48
N MET A 3 4.57 3.24 6.64
CA MET A 3 4.81 2.03 5.83
C MET A 3 4.99 0.83 6.74
N LEU A 4 4.34 -0.28 6.39
CA LEU A 4 4.55 -1.58 7.01
C LEU A 4 5.02 -2.56 5.95
N ILE A 5 6.03 -3.36 6.29
CA ILE A 5 6.63 -4.35 5.39
C ILE A 5 6.49 -5.72 6.07
N PRO A 6 5.46 -6.51 5.71
CA PRO A 6 5.36 -7.90 6.13
C PRO A 6 6.55 -8.72 5.63
N ASN A 7 6.76 -9.91 6.20
CA ASN A 7 7.74 -10.84 5.64
C ASN A 7 7.34 -11.25 4.20
N GLN A 8 8.34 -11.42 3.35
CA GLN A 8 8.18 -11.94 2.00
C GLN A 8 7.69 -13.40 2.03
N ASP A 9 6.92 -13.79 1.03
CA ASP A 9 6.50 -15.18 0.80
C ASP A 9 6.73 -15.61 -0.66
N ASP A 10 6.18 -16.77 -1.01
CA ASP A 10 6.32 -17.39 -2.33
C ASP A 10 5.73 -16.54 -3.47
N PHE A 11 4.89 -15.53 -3.17
CA PHE A 11 4.28 -14.65 -4.17
C PHE A 11 5.03 -13.34 -4.36
N GLY A 12 5.89 -12.96 -3.41
CA GLY A 12 6.66 -11.72 -3.47
C GLY A 12 6.60 -10.91 -2.17
N GLN A 13 7.14 -9.69 -2.25
CA GLN A 13 7.18 -8.77 -1.12
C GLN A 13 5.92 -7.90 -1.12
N ARG A 14 5.17 -7.94 -0.02
CA ARG A 14 4.03 -7.03 0.20
C ARG A 14 4.43 -5.82 1.00
N TYR A 15 3.69 -4.72 0.86
CA TYR A 15 3.83 -3.57 1.73
C TYR A 15 2.51 -2.82 1.82
N ILE A 16 2.31 -2.19 2.97
CA ILE A 16 1.14 -1.40 3.28
C ILE A 16 1.58 0.05 3.46
N LEU A 17 0.86 0.97 2.82
CA LEU A 17 1.06 2.40 2.94
C LEU A 17 -0.20 3.06 3.49
N ASP A 18 -0.05 3.80 4.58
CA ASP A 18 -1.07 4.71 5.09
C ASP A 18 -0.69 6.14 4.71
N PHE A 19 -1.56 6.82 3.97
CA PHE A 19 -1.36 8.21 3.56
C PHE A 19 -2.66 9.01 3.67
N THR A 20 -2.52 10.29 4.00
CA THR A 20 -3.66 11.20 4.09
C THR A 20 -3.86 11.89 2.75
N ILE A 21 -5.10 11.93 2.28
CA ILE A 21 -5.54 12.75 1.15
C ILE A 21 -6.31 13.95 1.67
N GLU A 22 -6.14 15.10 1.01
CA GLU A 22 -6.86 16.33 1.28
C GLU A 22 -7.81 16.64 0.11
N TRP A 23 -9.08 16.89 0.41
CA TRP A 23 -10.09 17.22 -0.60
C TRP A 23 -11.17 18.14 -0.01
N HIS A 24 -11.36 19.34 -0.58
CA HIS A 24 -12.31 20.37 -0.10
C HIS A 24 -12.25 20.64 1.42
N ASN A 25 -11.05 20.94 1.95
CA ASN A 25 -10.82 21.16 3.39
C ASN A 25 -11.24 19.99 4.29
N ARG A 26 -11.27 18.77 3.74
CA ARG A 26 -11.45 17.52 4.49
C ARG A 26 -10.24 16.65 4.25
N SER A 27 -9.87 15.91 5.28
CA SER A 27 -8.81 14.93 5.22
C SER A 27 -9.37 13.52 5.45
N ALA A 28 -8.79 12.55 4.77
CA ALA A 28 -9.06 11.13 5.01
C ALA A 28 -7.76 10.35 4.92
N THR A 29 -7.54 9.42 5.84
CA THR A 29 -6.43 8.47 5.75
C THR A 29 -6.86 7.29 4.91
N LEU A 30 -6.08 7.00 3.87
CA LEU A 30 -6.22 5.80 3.06
C LEU A 30 -5.15 4.80 3.45
N ARG A 31 -5.53 3.52 3.53
CA ARG A 31 -4.62 2.39 3.57
C ARG A 31 -4.60 1.74 2.20
N SER A 32 -3.41 1.60 1.62
CA SER A 32 -3.20 0.84 0.39
C SER A 32 -2.24 -0.32 0.62
N GLY A 33 -2.54 -1.48 0.05
CA GLY A 33 -1.71 -2.67 0.07
C GLY A 33 -1.21 -2.99 -1.33
N TRP A 34 0.07 -3.29 -1.44
CA TRP A 34 0.77 -3.52 -2.70
C TRP A 34 1.63 -4.79 -2.61
N ILE A 35 1.98 -5.34 -3.78
CA ILE A 35 2.94 -6.43 -3.93
C ILE A 35 3.94 -6.13 -5.06
N ILE A 36 5.20 -6.46 -4.83
CA ILE A 36 6.18 -6.67 -5.91
C ILE A 36 6.40 -8.18 -6.01
N GLU A 37 5.96 -8.77 -7.12
CA GLU A 37 6.13 -10.20 -7.41
C GLU A 37 7.60 -10.52 -7.72
N HIS A 38 8.00 -11.78 -7.53
CA HIS A 38 9.37 -12.22 -7.86
C HIS A 38 9.70 -11.95 -9.33
N GLY A 39 10.85 -11.31 -9.57
CA GLY A 39 11.30 -10.94 -10.92
C GLY A 39 10.54 -9.76 -11.55
N SER A 40 9.58 -9.16 -10.84
CA SER A 40 8.97 -7.88 -11.23
C SER A 40 9.67 -6.73 -10.53
N GLU A 41 9.82 -5.60 -11.22
CA GLU A 41 10.20 -4.32 -10.63
C GLU A 41 8.99 -3.39 -10.46
N ILE A 42 7.82 -3.81 -10.94
CA ILE A 42 6.61 -3.01 -10.96
C ILE A 42 5.68 -3.47 -9.83
N PRO A 43 5.37 -2.57 -8.88
CA PRO A 43 4.31 -2.73 -7.91
C PRO A 43 2.93 -3.00 -8.50
N LYS A 44 2.18 -3.91 -7.90
CA LYS A 44 0.75 -4.12 -8.16
C LYS A 44 -0.07 -3.74 -6.94
N LEU A 45 -1.10 -2.93 -7.14
CA LEU A 45 -2.08 -2.59 -6.11
C LEU A 45 -2.99 -3.79 -5.85
N ILE A 46 -3.15 -4.18 -4.58
CA ILE A 46 -4.03 -5.27 -4.16
C ILE A 46 -5.31 -4.71 -3.51
N THR A 47 -5.17 -3.72 -2.65
CA THR A 47 -6.30 -3.13 -1.91
C THR A 47 -6.05 -1.65 -1.65
N CYS A 48 -7.12 -0.86 -1.58
CA CYS A 48 -7.09 0.54 -1.19
C CYS A 48 -8.43 0.91 -0.57
N TYR A 49 -8.43 1.38 0.67
CA TYR A 49 -9.65 1.73 1.40
C TYR A 49 -9.41 2.85 2.42
N PRO A 50 -10.43 3.66 2.76
CA PRO A 50 -10.37 4.60 3.88
C PRO A 50 -10.25 3.87 5.22
N LEU A 51 -9.38 4.36 6.11
CA LEU A 51 -9.29 3.91 7.50
C LEU A 51 -10.37 4.52 8.39
#